data_AF-A0A924XRF4-F1
#
_entry.id   AF-A0A924XRF4-F1
#
_cell.length_a   1.000
_cell.length_b   1.000
_cell.length_c   1.000
_cell.angle_alpha   90.00
_cell.angle_beta   90.00
_cell.angle_gamma   90.00
#
_symmetry.space_group_name_H-M   'P 1'
#
loop_
_entity.id
_entity.type
_entity.pdbx_description
1 polymer ?
#
loop_
_entity_poly.entity_id
_entity_poly.type
_entity_poly.pdbx_seq_one_letter_code
_entity_poly.pdbx_strand_id
1 'polypeptide(L)'
;MVAAMVEPQDLVRRIPSRRFATRAPVVRNAHLIPPAAQDAMAYAWGTRDYPPRDVTIHRVPGAFVLGEGLVFDHTGVVVRPTITQHSPAEVDAAEALLHAAMTTGAIPFIPGTTLLCAKRGAVNYGHWLYEMLPVAALGLAELQAGAWRAMVPHASGPL
;
A
#
# COMPACT_ATOMS: atom_id res chain seq x y z
N MET A 1 -9.70 11.98 15.08
CA MET A 1 -11.02 11.30 15.15
C MET A 1 -10.87 10.04 14.32
N VAL A 2 -11.35 8.86 14.72
CA VAL A 2 -11.18 7.67 13.85
C VAL A 2 -12.20 7.81 12.72
N ALA A 3 -11.75 8.18 11.51
CA ALA A 3 -12.61 8.24 10.34
C ALA A 3 -13.40 6.93 10.21
N ALA A 4 -14.66 7.01 9.78
CA ALA A 4 -15.38 5.81 9.38
C ALA A 4 -14.56 5.15 8.26
N MET A 5 -14.29 3.85 8.37
CA MET A 5 -13.52 3.12 7.37
C MET A 5 -14.38 2.01 6.79
N VAL A 6 -14.21 1.75 5.49
CA VAL A 6 -14.88 0.66 4.81
C VAL A 6 -13.92 -0.50 4.55
N GLU A 7 -14.44 -1.72 4.62
CA GLU A 7 -13.75 -2.88 4.05
C GLU A 7 -13.93 -2.87 2.52
N PRO A 8 -12.94 -3.36 1.76
CA PRO A 8 -13.14 -3.57 0.34
C PRO A 8 -14.24 -4.62 0.11
N GLN A 9 -15.19 -4.31 -0.78
CA GLN A 9 -16.41 -5.12 -0.94
C GLN A 9 -16.26 -6.24 -1.97
N ASP A 10 -15.45 -6.05 -3.02
CA ASP A 10 -15.36 -6.99 -4.15
C ASP A 10 -14.06 -7.81 -4.14
N LEU A 11 -14.06 -8.97 -3.49
CA LEU A 11 -12.94 -9.92 -3.56
C LEU A 11 -12.84 -10.53 -4.96
N VAL A 12 -11.77 -10.23 -5.69
CA VAL A 12 -11.49 -10.75 -7.03
C VAL A 12 -10.74 -12.06 -6.97
N ARG A 13 -9.74 -12.15 -6.08
CA ARG A 13 -8.84 -13.31 -6.00
C ARG A 13 -8.30 -13.49 -4.60
N ARG A 14 -8.11 -14.76 -4.22
CA ARG A 14 -7.41 -15.17 -3.01
C ARG A 14 -6.26 -16.08 -3.41
N ILE A 15 -5.06 -15.73 -2.95
CA ILE A 15 -3.82 -16.42 -3.29
C ILE A 15 -3.20 -16.91 -1.98
N PRO A 16 -3.09 -18.23 -1.76
CA PRO A 16 -2.54 -18.74 -0.51
C PRO A 16 -1.04 -18.47 -0.44
N SER A 17 -0.59 -17.74 0.58
CA SER A 17 0.82 -17.61 0.93
C SER A 17 1.17 -18.60 2.04
N ARG A 18 2.10 -19.50 1.75
CA ARG A 18 2.53 -20.55 2.67
C ARG A 18 3.35 -19.95 3.81
N ARG A 19 3.40 -20.68 4.93
CA ARG A 19 4.35 -20.43 6.00
C ARG A 19 5.77 -20.39 5.43
N PHE A 20 6.60 -19.47 5.92
CA PHE A 20 8.03 -19.47 5.67
C PHE A 20 8.79 -19.00 6.90
N ALA A 21 10.08 -19.34 6.94
CA ALA A 21 10.97 -18.91 8.01
C ALA A 21 12.13 -18.07 7.45
N THR A 22 12.61 -17.14 8.25
CA THR A 22 13.77 -16.29 7.94
C THR A 22 14.82 -16.43 9.04
N ARG A 23 16.02 -15.90 8.78
CA ARG A 23 17.10 -15.79 9.76
C ARG A 23 17.34 -14.32 10.08
N ALA A 24 18.04 -14.07 11.20
CA ALA A 24 18.42 -12.70 11.53
C ALA A 24 19.31 -12.18 10.41
N PRO A 25 19.18 -10.89 10.03
CA PRO A 25 20.20 -10.28 9.21
C PRO A 25 21.54 -10.31 9.97
N VAL A 26 22.62 -10.58 9.24
CA VAL A 26 23.97 -10.38 9.75
C VAL A 26 24.30 -8.91 9.58
N VAL A 27 24.22 -8.14 10.66
CA VAL A 27 24.47 -6.70 10.64
C VAL A 27 25.97 -6.46 10.76
N ARG A 28 26.59 -5.97 9.68
CA ARG A 28 27.98 -5.52 9.70
C ARG A 28 28.04 -4.09 10.24
N ASN A 29 29.05 -3.80 11.08
CA ASN A 29 29.24 -2.49 11.69
C ASN A 29 28.05 -1.98 12.53
N ALA A 30 27.39 -2.87 13.29
CA ALA A 30 26.23 -2.54 14.10
C ALA A 30 26.46 -1.35 15.06
N HIS A 31 27.70 -1.14 15.53
CA HIS A 31 28.09 -0.01 16.37
C HIS A 31 27.89 1.37 15.72
N LEU A 32 27.73 1.44 14.40
CA LEU A 32 27.43 2.69 13.67
C LEU A 32 25.93 3.01 13.64
N ILE A 33 25.06 2.06 14.01
CA ILE A 33 23.62 2.25 13.98
C ILE A 33 23.20 2.90 15.30
N PRO A 34 22.49 4.04 15.29
CA PRO A 34 21.98 4.66 16.51
C PRO A 34 21.13 3.67 17.33
N PRO A 35 21.24 3.64 18.68
CA PRO A 35 20.49 2.69 19.50
C PRO A 35 18.99 2.68 19.22
N ALA A 36 18.36 3.85 19.10
CA ALA A 36 16.93 3.97 18.79
C ALA A 36 16.54 3.32 17.46
N ALA A 37 17.41 3.35 16.44
CA ALA A 37 17.16 2.67 15.17
C ALA A 37 17.33 1.16 15.29
N GLN A 38 18.30 0.68 16.10
CA GLN A 38 18.44 -0.74 16.40
C GLN A 38 17.19 -1.29 17.11
N ASP A 39 16.70 -0.56 18.11
CA ASP A 39 15.50 -0.92 18.87
C ASP A 39 14.26 -0.99 17.97
N ALA A 40 14.09 0.00 17.08
CA ALA A 40 13.00 0.01 16.10
C ALA A 40 13.03 -1.20 15.15
N MET A 41 14.23 -1.69 14.80
CA MET A 41 14.38 -2.84 13.90
C MET A 41 14.35 -4.20 14.63
N ALA A 42 14.56 -4.22 15.95
CA ALA A 42 14.76 -5.44 16.73
C ALA A 42 13.61 -6.45 16.56
N TYR A 43 12.36 -5.97 16.56
CA TYR A 43 11.19 -6.82 16.33
C TYR A 43 11.22 -7.49 14.93
N ALA A 44 11.43 -6.69 13.88
CA ALA A 44 11.45 -7.18 12.51
C ALA A 44 12.62 -8.16 12.27
N TRP A 45 13.81 -7.83 12.79
CA TRP A 45 15.00 -8.68 12.70
C TRP A 45 14.95 -9.94 13.57
N GLY A 46 14.20 -9.88 14.67
CA GLY A 46 13.97 -10.99 15.59
C GLY A 46 12.89 -11.96 15.10
N THR A 47 11.99 -11.51 14.23
CA THR A 47 10.94 -12.36 13.66
C THR A 47 11.56 -13.46 12.80
N ARG A 48 11.18 -14.71 13.06
CA ARG A 48 11.74 -15.92 12.40
C ARG A 48 10.72 -16.71 11.64
N ASP A 49 9.48 -16.72 12.11
CA ASP A 49 8.42 -17.56 11.59
C ASP A 49 7.28 -16.67 11.13
N TYR A 50 6.88 -16.84 9.87
CA TYR A 50 5.77 -16.12 9.28
C TYR A 50 4.67 -17.14 8.99
N PRO A 51 3.54 -17.09 9.71
CA PRO A 51 2.45 -18.04 9.53
C PRO A 51 1.84 -17.92 8.14
N PRO A 52 1.13 -18.97 7.66
CA PRO A 52 0.44 -18.90 6.39
C PRO A 52 -0.61 -17.79 6.44
N ARG A 53 -0.74 -17.05 5.33
CA ARG A 53 -1.74 -15.98 5.17
C ARG A 53 -2.18 -15.89 3.73
N ASP A 54 -3.41 -15.46 3.50
CA ASP A 54 -3.85 -15.21 2.14
C ASP A 54 -3.44 -13.82 1.68
N VAL A 55 -3.03 -13.72 0.42
CA VAL A 55 -3.01 -12.45 -0.31
C VAL A 55 -4.36 -12.31 -1.01
N THR A 56 -5.05 -11.22 -0.74
CA THR A 56 -6.36 -10.94 -1.34
C THR A 56 -6.28 -9.77 -2.30
N ILE A 57 -6.85 -9.93 -3.48
CA ILE A 57 -7.00 -8.87 -4.47
C ILE A 57 -8.46 -8.45 -4.47
N HIS A 58 -8.70 -7.16 -4.27
CA HIS A 58 -10.04 -6.58 -4.26
C HIS A 58 -10.20 -5.56 -5.36
N ARG A 59 -11.41 -5.44 -5.90
CA ARG A 59 -11.81 -4.35 -6.78
C ARG A 59 -12.50 -3.28 -5.94
N VAL A 60 -12.18 -2.02 -6.21
CA VAL A 60 -12.85 -0.86 -5.61
C VAL A 60 -13.34 0.03 -6.76
N PRO A 61 -14.61 -0.08 -7.17
CA PRO A 61 -15.17 0.73 -8.25
C PRO A 61 -15.18 2.22 -7.89
N GLY A 62 -14.80 3.07 -8.85
CA GLY A 62 -14.83 4.53 -8.67
C GLY A 62 -13.93 5.04 -7.55
N ALA A 63 -12.84 4.31 -7.25
CA ALA A 63 -11.94 4.68 -6.17
C ALA A 63 -11.15 5.96 -6.46
N PHE A 64 -10.88 6.71 -5.41
CA PHE A 64 -9.90 7.79 -5.40
C PHE A 64 -8.62 7.28 -4.76
N VAL A 65 -7.47 7.61 -5.36
CA VAL A 65 -6.15 7.26 -4.82
C VAL A 65 -5.39 8.54 -4.57
N LEU A 66 -4.96 8.74 -3.33
CA LEU A 66 -4.23 9.93 -2.89
C LEU A 66 -2.87 9.56 -2.31
N GLY A 67 -1.90 10.46 -2.49
CA GLY A 67 -0.54 10.31 -1.99
C GLY A 67 0.11 9.00 -2.46
N GLU A 68 0.79 8.32 -1.55
CA GLU A 68 1.50 7.06 -1.85
C GLU A 68 0.59 5.83 -1.69
N GLY A 69 -0.62 5.85 -2.27
CA GLY A 69 -1.49 4.67 -2.36
C GLY A 69 -2.59 4.55 -1.29
N LEU A 70 -2.97 5.66 -0.65
CA LEU A 70 -4.15 5.70 0.22
C LEU A 70 -5.42 5.68 -0.65
N VAL A 71 -6.37 4.80 -0.36
CA VAL A 71 -7.56 4.58 -1.20
C VAL A 71 -8.81 5.00 -0.47
N PHE A 72 -9.65 5.75 -1.19
CA PHE A 72 -11.02 6.09 -0.79
C PHE A 72 -11.98 5.47 -1.80
N ASP A 73 -13.14 5.01 -1.33
CA ASP A 73 -14.19 4.52 -2.20
C ASP A 73 -14.90 5.68 -2.94
N HIS A 74 -15.88 5.32 -3.78
CA HIS A 74 -16.65 6.30 -4.55
C HIS A 74 -17.44 7.32 -3.71
N THR A 75 -17.63 7.06 -2.41
CA THR A 75 -18.29 7.98 -1.46
C THR A 75 -17.30 8.88 -0.73
N GLY A 76 -15.99 8.68 -0.95
CA GLY A 76 -14.93 9.41 -0.26
C GLY A 76 -14.56 8.82 1.09
N VAL A 77 -14.97 7.59 1.39
CA VAL A 77 -14.65 6.92 2.67
C VAL A 77 -13.40 6.06 2.50
N VAL A 78 -12.48 6.13 3.48
CA VAL A 78 -11.19 5.43 3.40
C VAL A 78 -11.34 3.90 3.45
N VAL A 79 -10.62 3.22 2.57
CA VAL A 79 -10.58 1.75 2.48
C VAL A 79 -9.53 1.22 3.47
N ARG A 80 -10.00 0.53 4.53
CA ARG A 80 -9.22 0.21 5.73
C ARG A 80 -7.84 -0.41 5.45
N PRO A 81 -7.66 -1.43 4.60
CA PRO A 81 -6.35 -2.05 4.39
C PRO A 81 -5.26 -1.08 3.90
N THR A 82 -5.65 0.04 3.27
CA THR A 82 -4.74 1.00 2.64
C THR A 82 -4.16 2.04 3.59
N ILE A 83 -4.65 2.10 4.83
CA ILE A 83 -4.12 3.00 5.87
C ILE A 83 -2.76 2.54 6.42
N THR A 84 -2.35 1.31 6.11
CA THR A 84 -1.12 0.72 6.65
C THR A 84 0.07 1.64 6.34
N GLN A 85 0.85 2.01 7.37
CA GLN A 85 1.97 2.96 7.30
C GLN A 85 1.59 4.44 7.10
N HIS A 86 0.30 4.80 7.10
CA HIS A 86 -0.14 6.19 7.20
C HIS A 86 -0.49 6.54 8.65
N SER A 87 -0.07 7.72 9.08
CA SER A 87 -0.49 8.31 10.34
C SER A 87 -1.94 8.81 10.24
N PRO A 88 -2.69 8.89 11.36
CA PRO A 88 -4.04 9.45 11.35
C PRO A 88 -4.09 10.87 10.76
N ALA A 89 -3.09 11.70 11.02
CA ALA A 89 -3.01 13.05 10.47
C ALA A 89 -2.84 13.07 8.93
N GLU A 90 -2.08 12.12 8.37
CA GLU A 90 -1.96 11.97 6.90
C GLU A 90 -3.30 11.53 6.29
N VAL A 91 -4.07 10.67 6.97
CA VAL A 91 -5.39 10.23 6.52
C VAL A 91 -6.39 11.41 6.56
N ASP A 92 -6.47 12.13 7.68
CA ASP A 92 -7.36 13.28 7.85
C ASP A 92 -7.06 14.37 6.80
N ALA A 93 -5.78 14.63 6.51
CA ALA A 93 -5.37 15.60 5.50
C ALA A 93 -5.76 15.18 4.08
N ALA A 94 -5.61 13.89 3.75
CA ALA A 94 -6.00 13.36 2.45
C ALA A 94 -7.53 13.38 2.26
N GLU A 95 -8.30 13.06 3.30
CA GLU A 95 -9.76 13.14 3.28
C GLU A 95 -10.23 14.59 3.00
N ALA A 96 -9.67 15.57 3.70
CA ALA A 96 -9.98 16.99 3.47
C ALA A 96 -9.64 17.44 2.04
N LEU A 97 -8.49 17.01 1.51
CA LEU A 97 -8.08 17.31 0.13
C LEU A 97 -9.04 16.70 -0.89
N LEU A 98 -9.45 15.45 -0.69
CA LEU A 98 -10.39 14.77 -1.57
C LEU A 98 -11.75 15.49 -1.58
N HIS A 99 -12.30 15.84 -0.42
CA HIS A 99 -13.58 16.56 -0.35
C HIS A 99 -13.55 17.90 -1.08
N ALA A 100 -12.45 18.65 -0.96
CA ALA A 100 -12.26 19.90 -1.70
C ALA A 100 -12.19 19.65 -3.22
N ALA A 101 -11.47 18.62 -3.66
CA ALA A 101 -11.34 18.24 -5.07
C ALA A 101 -12.67 17.76 -5.66
N MET A 102 -13.47 16.99 -4.91
CA MET A 102 -14.81 16.54 -5.33
C MET A 102 -15.76 17.71 -5.53
N THR A 103 -15.68 18.73 -4.67
CA THR A 103 -16.53 19.93 -4.77
C THR A 103 -16.20 20.78 -6.00
N THR A 104 -14.92 20.82 -6.39
CA THR A 104 -14.44 21.60 -7.55
C THR A 104 -14.49 20.83 -8.87
N GLY A 105 -14.73 19.50 -8.83
CA GLY A 105 -14.68 18.63 -10.00
C GLY A 105 -13.27 18.45 -10.60
N ALA A 106 -12.22 18.88 -9.87
CA ALA A 106 -10.85 18.90 -10.35
C ALA A 106 -10.11 17.57 -10.12
N ILE A 107 -10.79 16.43 -10.28
CA ILE A 107 -10.21 15.10 -10.07
C ILE A 107 -9.88 14.47 -11.42
N PRO A 108 -8.60 14.22 -11.73
CA PRO A 108 -8.22 13.49 -12.93
C PRO A 108 -8.80 12.08 -12.93
N PHE A 109 -9.50 11.72 -14.01
CA PHE A 109 -10.04 10.38 -14.18
C PHE A 109 -9.09 9.51 -15.01
N ILE A 110 -8.74 8.34 -14.49
CA ILE A 110 -7.97 7.32 -15.22
C ILE A 110 -8.95 6.24 -15.69
N PRO A 111 -9.22 6.12 -17.01
CA PRO A 111 -10.17 5.15 -17.52
C PRO A 111 -9.63 3.72 -17.43
N GLY A 112 -10.51 2.75 -17.18
CA GLY A 112 -10.18 1.33 -17.15
C GLY A 112 -9.90 0.81 -15.73
N THR A 113 -9.41 -0.43 -15.65
CA THR A 113 -9.03 -1.04 -14.36
C THR A 113 -7.53 -0.96 -14.16
N THR A 114 -7.14 -0.47 -12.99
CA THR A 114 -5.76 -0.20 -12.61
C THR A 114 -5.40 -1.00 -11.37
N LEU A 115 -4.27 -1.70 -11.42
CA LEU A 115 -3.70 -2.38 -10.27
C LEU A 115 -2.92 -1.37 -9.43
N LEU A 116 -3.40 -1.12 -8.21
CA LEU A 116 -2.67 -0.28 -7.26
C LEU A 116 -1.41 -1.00 -6.78
N CYS A 117 -0.25 -0.52 -7.22
CA CYS A 117 1.05 -1.02 -6.76
C CYS A 117 1.76 -0.02 -5.83
N ALA A 118 1.26 1.22 -5.74
CA ALA A 118 1.75 2.26 -4.86
C ALA A 118 1.48 1.94 -3.38
N LYS A 119 2.47 2.21 -2.54
CA LYS A 119 2.39 2.21 -1.07
C LYS A 119 3.26 3.29 -0.47
N ARG A 120 3.05 3.61 0.81
CA ARG A 120 3.90 4.52 1.57
C ARG A 120 5.38 4.11 1.52
N GLY A 121 6.23 5.11 1.33
CA GLY A 121 7.67 4.94 1.21
C GLY A 121 8.13 4.60 -0.20
N ALA A 122 7.34 4.95 -1.23
CA ALA A 122 7.68 4.76 -2.63
C ALA A 122 9.04 5.29 -3.03
N VAL A 123 9.42 6.42 -2.44
CA VAL A 123 10.70 7.09 -2.66
C VAL A 123 11.88 6.36 -2.00
N ASN A 124 11.63 5.36 -1.16
CA ASN A 124 12.67 4.49 -0.61
C ASN A 124 12.97 3.37 -1.62
N TYR A 125 14.18 3.37 -2.18
CA TYR A 125 14.63 2.40 -3.18
C TYR A 125 14.35 0.93 -2.79
N GLY A 126 14.49 0.59 -1.50
CA GLY A 126 14.20 -0.76 -1.02
C GLY A 126 12.70 -1.11 -1.10
N HIS A 127 11.81 -0.17 -0.77
CA HIS A 127 10.36 -0.42 -0.77
C HIS A 127 9.83 -0.71 -2.17
N TRP A 128 10.38 -0.05 -3.19
CA TRP A 128 10.01 -0.32 -4.57
C TRP A 128 10.26 -1.79 -4.96
N LEU A 129 11.46 -2.29 -4.70
CA LEU A 129 11.87 -3.65 -5.05
C LEU A 129 11.19 -4.72 -4.19
N TYR A 130 11.01 -4.48 -2.90
CA TYR A 130 10.52 -5.50 -1.97
C TYR A 130 9.00 -5.52 -1.80
N GLU A 131 8.31 -4.41 -2.03
CA GLU A 131 6.86 -4.34 -1.81
C GLU A 131 6.07 -4.11 -3.09
N MET A 132 6.46 -3.15 -3.92
CA MET A 132 5.64 -2.72 -5.06
C MET A 132 5.82 -3.63 -6.27
N LEU A 133 7.07 -4.01 -6.58
CA LEU A 133 7.36 -4.90 -7.70
C LEU A 133 6.74 -6.30 -7.52
N PRO A 134 6.78 -6.93 -6.34
CA PRO A 134 6.11 -8.21 -6.13
C PRO A 134 4.59 -8.11 -6.24
N VAL A 135 3.99 -7.00 -5.79
CA VAL A 135 2.54 -6.77 -5.97
C VAL A 135 2.19 -6.66 -7.44
N ALA A 136 2.96 -5.90 -8.23
CA ALA A 136 2.76 -5.78 -9.66
C ALA A 136 2.91 -7.14 -10.37
N ALA A 137 3.99 -7.88 -10.08
CA ALA A 137 4.25 -9.19 -10.66
C ALA A 137 3.15 -10.20 -10.32
N LEU A 138 2.74 -10.26 -9.05
CA LEU A 138 1.70 -11.17 -8.58
C LEU A 138 0.34 -10.83 -9.20
N GLY A 139 -0.03 -9.54 -9.23
CA GLY A 139 -1.28 -9.08 -9.84
C GLY A 139 -1.34 -9.39 -11.33
N LEU A 140 -0.26 -9.16 -12.08
CA LEU A 140 -0.21 -9.48 -13.52
C LEU A 140 -0.23 -10.98 -13.80
N ALA A 141 0.33 -11.81 -12.91
CA ALA A 141 0.30 -13.27 -13.06
C ALA A 141 -1.08 -13.87 -12.76
N GLU A 142 -1.78 -13.33 -11.76
CA GLU A 142 -3.04 -13.91 -11.25
C GLU A 142 -4.28 -13.34 -11.93
N LEU A 143 -4.21 -12.12 -12.44
CA LEU A 143 -5.31 -11.46 -13.15
C LEU A 143 -5.08 -11.68 -14.65
N GLN A 144 -5.65 -12.77 -15.19
CA GLN A 144 -5.54 -13.10 -16.61
C GLN A 144 -5.87 -11.90 -17.51
N ALA A 145 -5.05 -11.73 -18.55
CA ALA A 145 -4.89 -10.56 -19.39
C ALA A 145 -6.20 -9.85 -19.82
N GLY A 146 -6.45 -8.70 -19.19
CA GLY A 146 -6.97 -7.50 -19.84
C GLY A 146 -5.89 -6.42 -19.76
N ALA A 147 -6.05 -5.25 -20.36
CA ALA A 147 -5.06 -4.16 -20.29
C ALA A 147 -5.01 -3.50 -18.88
N TRP A 148 -4.66 -4.25 -17.84
CA TRP A 148 -4.46 -3.73 -16.50
C TRP A 148 -3.24 -2.83 -16.52
N ARG A 149 -3.42 -1.59 -16.08
CA ARG A 149 -2.32 -0.66 -15.87
C ARG A 149 -1.83 -0.83 -14.43
N ALA A 150 -0.53 -0.89 -14.22
CA ALA A 150 0.02 -0.79 -12.87
C ALA A 150 0.13 0.70 -12.50
N MET A 151 -0.56 1.13 -11.45
CA MET A 151 -0.32 2.45 -10.87
C MET A 151 0.91 2.40 -9.99
N VAL A 152 1.92 3.16 -10.40
CA VAL A 152 3.18 3.31 -9.71
C VAL A 152 3.31 4.75 -9.24
N PRO A 153 3.89 5.01 -8.06
CA PRO A 153 4.16 6.36 -7.58
C PRO A 153 5.04 7.11 -8.60
N HIS A 154 4.69 8.37 -8.86
CA HIS A 154 5.53 9.23 -9.68
C HIS A 154 6.73 9.71 -8.85
N ALA A 155 7.94 9.69 -9.42
CA ALA A 155 9.17 10.03 -8.69
C ALA A 155 9.26 11.51 -8.25
N SER A 156 8.32 12.36 -8.67
CA SER A 156 8.32 13.80 -8.37
C SER A 156 7.23 14.20 -7.37
N GLY A 157 7.38 13.81 -6.11
CA GLY A 157 6.61 14.38 -4.99
C GLY A 157 5.08 14.24 -5.07
N PRO A 158 4.34 14.73 -4.06
CA PRO A 158 2.89 14.65 -4.05
C PRO A 158 2.28 15.63 -5.06
N LEU A 159 1.42 15.11 -5.93
CA LEU A 159 0.27 15.81 -6.48
C LEU A 159 -0.98 15.26 -5.79
#